data_AF-A0A4Q5RK00-F1
#
_entry.id   AF-A0A4Q5RK00-F1
#
_cell.length_a   1.000
_cell.length_b   1.000
_cell.length_c   1.000
_cell.angle_alpha   90.00
_cell.angle_beta   90.00
_cell.angle_gamma   90.00
#
_symmetry.space_group_name_H-M   'P 1'
#
loop_
_entity.id
_entity.type
_entity.pdbx_description
1 polymer ?
#
loop_
_entity_poly.entity_id
_entity_poly.type
_entity_poly.pdbx_seq_one_letter_code
_entity_poly.pdbx_strand_id
1 'polypeptide(L)'
;MKPTVSRKFYAVPPLLWAGIMLVLTLTPAQEMPKTPDWQVVAFDTAAHAGVFAVLAVLSWVALRQQRRWPVLAQRAAWVVLVGCVLFGGLIEILQYLMHVGRQAEWSDLGGDSLGAALALLLVSGGWRWWQRRRLATPLLLLLLLLGSSLFFAPAARAQMPDTARARRTIEELAAPALHGRGYVQGGEHAAAAYLRGRLRQLGAGPLAPGYTQPFTLDVNTFPEKLELMIASAPGFKPAASQALVPGADFIAAATSGPADFRASIIPLDTVIFHDSDAAQQYLLPPPGSKVRACLTCPLLLRARDQARLASLPPTTQARIAARGQLLLVPKLTADIAPAQVPAARLEILAARWPAATRPQYATVRIDAELKHDYQTQNLAAIVRGKTQPDSFLVVTAHYDHLGMMGRTAYFPGANDNASGVALLLELAAHYARPENQPAYSVVFLLFGAEEAGLVGSRYFVAHPLVPLPRIKFLINLDLLGTGEDGATVVNGKTYAAAYQRLTALNDAHHYLPRLTARGRAANSDHFPFSEAGVPAFFIYTRGGSQAYHDVHDQPAALSLAGFSGAFGLVRDFLDGL
;
A
#
# COMPACT_ATOMS: atom_id res chain seq x y z
N MET A 1 -4.87 -2.99 72.55
CA MET A 1 -4.10 -3.91 71.69
C MET A 1 -3.83 -3.23 70.36
N LYS A 2 -2.57 -3.04 69.93
CA LYS A 2 -2.28 -2.52 68.58
C LYS A 2 -2.61 -3.63 67.57
N PRO A 3 -3.35 -3.34 66.47
CA PRO A 3 -3.63 -4.34 65.47
C PRO A 3 -2.32 -4.79 64.85
N THR A 4 -1.95 -6.06 65.06
CA THR A 4 -0.82 -6.67 64.38
C THR A 4 -1.22 -6.89 62.94
N VAL A 5 -0.76 -6.01 62.03
CA VAL A 5 -0.83 -6.25 60.58
C VAL A 5 -0.31 -7.67 60.33
N SER A 6 -1.14 -8.48 59.66
CA SER A 6 -0.88 -9.90 59.41
C SER A 6 0.50 -10.10 58.81
N ARG A 7 1.26 -11.06 59.35
CA ARG A 7 2.65 -11.39 58.98
C ARG A 7 2.84 -11.66 57.48
N LYS A 8 1.77 -11.94 56.74
CA LYS A 8 1.77 -12.21 55.29
C LYS A 8 1.86 -10.94 54.43
N PHE A 9 1.49 -9.78 54.96
CA PHE A 9 1.34 -8.55 54.15
C PHE A 9 2.66 -8.00 53.59
N TYR A 10 3.79 -8.26 54.25
CA TYR A 10 5.09 -7.70 53.84
C TYR A 10 5.79 -8.53 52.76
N ALA A 11 5.44 -9.81 52.59
CA ALA A 11 6.02 -10.65 51.54
C ALA A 11 5.29 -10.54 50.20
N VAL A 12 4.05 -10.02 50.19
CA VAL A 12 3.24 -9.90 48.97
C VAL A 12 3.84 -8.94 47.94
N PRO A 13 4.30 -7.72 48.29
CA PRO A 13 4.84 -6.78 47.30
C PRO A 13 6.04 -7.29 46.51
N PRO A 14 7.12 -7.85 47.12
CA PRO A 14 8.25 -8.36 46.34
C PRO A 14 7.87 -9.58 45.49
N LEU A 15 6.98 -10.47 45.97
CA LEU A 15 6.53 -11.62 45.19
C LEU A 15 5.66 -11.21 44.00
N LEU A 16 4.77 -10.24 44.18
CA LEU A 16 3.94 -9.72 43.11
C LEU A 16 4.79 -9.00 42.05
N TRP A 17 5.78 -8.22 42.48
CA TRP A 17 6.72 -7.56 41.57
C TRP A 17 7.58 -8.57 40.80
N ALA A 18 8.12 -9.60 41.47
CA ALA A 18 8.84 -10.69 40.81
C ALA A 18 7.97 -11.43 39.78
N GLY A 19 6.69 -11.63 40.07
CA GLY A 19 5.73 -12.21 39.12
C GLY A 19 5.52 -11.33 37.88
N ILE A 20 5.37 -10.00 38.07
CA ILE A 20 5.26 -9.05 36.95
C ILE A 20 6.53 -9.08 36.10
N MET A 21 7.71 -9.04 36.74
CA MET A 21 8.99 -9.13 36.04
C MET A 21 9.07 -10.39 35.20
N LEU A 22 8.73 -11.56 35.76
CA LEU A 22 8.76 -12.83 35.04
C LEU A 22 7.87 -12.81 33.79
N VAL A 23 6.64 -12.28 33.89
CA VAL A 23 5.72 -12.14 32.75
C VAL A 23 6.32 -11.23 31.67
N LEU A 24 6.83 -10.06 32.06
CA LEU A 24 7.41 -9.10 31.12
C LEU A 24 8.66 -9.65 30.44
N THR A 25 9.53 -10.32 31.19
CA THR A 25 10.80 -10.85 30.67
C THR A 25 10.60 -12.09 29.79
N LEU A 26 9.50 -12.83 29.94
CA LEU A 26 9.20 -14.02 29.13
C LEU A 26 8.30 -13.71 27.91
N THR A 27 7.99 -12.43 27.65
CA THR A 27 7.23 -12.02 26.47
C THR A 27 8.11 -12.05 25.20
N PRO A 28 7.63 -12.57 24.04
CA PRO A 28 8.41 -12.68 22.80
C PRO A 28 9.05 -11.38 22.32
N ALA A 29 10.31 -11.45 21.87
CA ALA A 29 11.07 -10.28 21.39
C ALA A 29 10.44 -9.57 20.17
N GLN A 30 9.62 -10.27 19.39
CA GLN A 30 8.93 -9.73 18.22
C GLN A 30 7.85 -8.69 18.57
N GLU A 31 7.44 -8.61 19.84
CA GLU A 31 6.43 -7.67 20.34
C GLU A 31 7.06 -6.43 21.01
N MET A 32 8.39 -6.32 21.04
CA MET A 32 9.09 -5.24 21.71
C MET A 32 9.69 -4.20 20.75
N PRO A 33 9.63 -2.90 21.09
CA PRO A 33 10.17 -1.83 20.26
C PRO A 33 11.70 -1.92 20.15
N LYS A 34 12.25 -1.87 18.93
CA LYS A 34 13.70 -1.86 18.70
C LYS A 34 14.35 -0.58 19.24
N THR A 35 15.52 -0.72 19.85
CA THR A 35 16.32 0.38 20.43
C THR A 35 17.50 0.76 19.51
N PRO A 36 17.92 2.04 19.46
CA PRO A 36 19.03 2.48 18.58
C PRO A 36 20.42 2.11 19.13
N ASP A 37 21.36 1.78 18.23
CA ASP A 37 22.70 1.22 18.52
C ASP A 37 23.73 2.16 19.21
N TRP A 38 23.36 3.40 19.58
CA TRP A 38 24.33 4.43 20.01
C TRP A 38 24.32 4.75 21.51
N GLN A 39 23.82 3.86 22.38
CA GLN A 39 23.86 4.09 23.84
C GLN A 39 25.04 3.35 24.50
N VAL A 40 25.82 4.08 25.32
CA VAL A 40 26.97 3.58 26.11
C VAL A 40 26.57 2.48 27.11
N VAL A 41 25.28 2.38 27.43
CA VAL A 41 24.65 1.25 28.11
C VAL A 41 23.36 0.96 27.35
N ALA A 42 23.16 -0.27 26.91
CA ALA A 42 21.96 -0.65 26.17
C ALA A 42 20.71 -0.44 27.04
N PHE A 43 19.61 0.04 26.43
CA PHE A 43 18.40 0.46 27.14
C PHE A 43 17.77 -0.69 27.94
N ASP A 44 17.83 -1.91 27.42
CA ASP A 44 17.50 -3.16 28.09
C ASP A 44 18.30 -3.35 29.38
N THR A 45 19.63 -3.22 29.34
CA THR A 45 20.48 -3.33 30.54
C THR A 45 20.14 -2.27 31.59
N ALA A 46 19.83 -1.04 31.18
CA ALA A 46 19.40 0.03 32.08
C ALA A 46 18.00 -0.23 32.68
N ALA A 47 17.07 -0.76 31.88
CA ALA A 47 15.73 -1.15 32.32
C ALA A 47 15.80 -2.31 33.32
N HIS A 48 16.63 -3.32 33.04
CA HIS A 48 16.97 -4.44 33.93
C HIS A 48 17.48 -3.95 35.28
N ALA A 49 18.48 -3.07 35.30
CA ALA A 49 18.97 -2.44 36.52
C ALA A 49 17.86 -1.71 37.30
N GLY A 50 16.96 -1.00 36.59
CA GLY A 50 15.83 -0.29 37.20
C GLY A 50 14.83 -1.22 37.88
N VAL A 51 14.37 -2.28 37.19
CA VAL A 51 13.36 -3.21 37.74
C VAL A 51 13.91 -4.04 38.90
N PHE A 52 15.18 -4.44 38.85
CA PHE A 52 15.85 -5.14 39.94
C PHE A 52 16.16 -4.24 41.14
N ALA A 53 16.41 -2.95 40.93
CA ALA A 53 16.49 -1.98 42.01
C ALA A 53 15.18 -1.94 42.81
N VAL A 54 14.02 -1.91 42.14
CA VAL A 54 12.69 -1.95 42.81
C VAL A 54 12.51 -3.25 43.58
N LEU A 55 12.81 -4.39 42.95
CA LEU A 55 12.70 -5.71 43.59
C LEU A 55 13.58 -5.80 44.86
N ALA A 56 14.81 -5.30 44.79
CA ALA A 56 15.75 -5.32 45.90
C ALA A 56 15.26 -4.48 47.08
N VAL A 57 14.72 -3.29 46.82
CA VAL A 57 14.14 -2.44 47.88
C VAL A 57 12.96 -3.13 48.55
N LEU A 58 11.99 -3.64 47.77
CA LEU A 58 10.80 -4.29 48.30
C LEU A 58 11.16 -5.53 49.14
N SER A 59 12.09 -6.35 48.64
CA SER A 59 12.55 -7.57 49.30
C SER A 59 13.31 -7.26 50.58
N TRP A 60 14.14 -6.22 50.58
CA TRP A 60 14.88 -5.79 51.75
C TRP A 60 13.97 -5.25 52.85
N VAL A 61 12.99 -4.42 52.49
CA VAL A 61 11.97 -3.92 53.42
C VAL A 61 11.18 -5.08 54.03
N ALA A 62 10.79 -6.08 53.22
CA ALA A 62 10.09 -7.27 53.69
C ALA A 62 10.94 -8.08 54.70
N LEU A 63 12.21 -8.33 54.39
CA LEU A 63 13.14 -9.08 55.25
C LEU A 63 13.52 -8.34 56.53
N ARG A 64 13.54 -7.01 56.52
CA ARG A 64 13.77 -6.18 57.72
C ARG A 64 12.57 -6.14 58.66
N GLN A 65 11.36 -6.25 58.12
CA GLN A 65 10.13 -6.16 58.91
C GLN A 65 9.64 -7.50 59.46
N GLN A 66 10.08 -8.63 58.89
CA GLN A 66 9.76 -9.95 59.43
C GLN A 66 10.49 -10.22 60.75
N ARG A 67 9.79 -10.84 61.71
CA ARG A 67 10.28 -11.15 63.06
C ARG A 67 10.63 -12.62 63.29
N ARG A 68 10.44 -13.47 62.28
CA ARG A 68 10.55 -14.94 62.41
C ARG A 68 12.00 -15.40 62.37
N TRP A 69 12.83 -14.73 61.58
CA TRP A 69 14.23 -15.11 61.32
C TRP A 69 15.15 -13.91 61.54
N PRO A 70 15.58 -13.64 62.78
CA PRO A 70 16.38 -12.47 63.12
C PRO A 70 17.70 -12.39 62.35
N VAL A 71 18.32 -13.53 62.10
CA VAL A 71 19.57 -13.65 61.33
C VAL A 71 19.38 -13.16 59.89
N LEU A 72 18.28 -13.52 59.23
CA LEU A 72 17.96 -13.05 57.87
C LEU A 72 17.67 -11.55 57.84
N ALA A 73 17.01 -11.02 58.87
CA ALA A 73 16.77 -9.58 59.00
C ALA A 73 18.07 -8.77 59.25
N GLN A 74 19.04 -9.35 59.95
CA GLN A 74 20.36 -8.74 60.15
C GLN A 74 21.19 -8.75 58.86
N ARG A 75 21.08 -9.82 58.06
CA ARG A 75 21.80 -9.99 56.79
C ARG A 75 20.96 -9.63 55.56
N ALA A 76 19.88 -8.85 55.72
CA ALA A 76 18.89 -8.63 54.68
C ALA A 76 19.49 -8.11 53.35
N ALA A 77 20.48 -7.21 53.39
CA ALA A 77 21.12 -6.70 52.18
C ALA A 77 21.83 -7.82 51.38
N TRP A 78 22.61 -8.65 52.06
CA TRP A 78 23.30 -9.78 51.43
C TRP A 78 22.32 -10.84 50.90
N VAL A 79 21.30 -11.18 51.68
CA VAL A 79 20.29 -12.17 51.27
C VAL A 79 19.52 -11.69 50.04
N VAL A 80 19.15 -10.41 49.99
CA VAL A 80 18.44 -9.84 48.84
C VAL A 80 19.33 -9.78 47.61
N LEU A 81 20.58 -9.32 47.75
CA LEU A 81 21.50 -9.23 46.62
C LEU A 81 21.71 -10.61 45.97
N VAL A 82 22.01 -11.64 46.76
CA VAL A 82 22.16 -13.01 46.27
C VAL A 82 20.85 -13.51 45.64
N GLY A 83 19.70 -13.22 46.25
CA GLY A 83 18.40 -13.58 45.71
C GLY A 83 18.11 -12.94 44.35
N CYS A 84 18.44 -11.66 44.17
CA CYS A 84 18.29 -10.95 42.90
C CYS A 84 19.18 -11.55 41.80
N VAL A 85 20.46 -11.82 42.10
CA VAL A 85 21.39 -12.44 41.12
C VAL A 85 20.89 -13.82 40.68
N LEU A 86 20.47 -14.66 41.63
CA LEU A 86 19.92 -15.98 41.31
C LEU A 86 18.62 -15.89 40.51
N PHE A 87 17.78 -14.90 40.80
CA PHE A 87 16.51 -14.71 40.09
C PHE A 87 16.74 -14.19 38.66
N GLY A 88 17.67 -13.24 38.45
CA GLY A 88 18.08 -12.81 37.11
C GLY A 88 18.63 -13.98 36.30
N GLY A 89 19.55 -14.76 36.87
CA GLY A 89 20.07 -15.96 36.21
C GLY A 89 18.99 -17.01 35.88
N LEU A 90 17.96 -17.16 36.71
CA LEU A 90 16.81 -18.02 36.41
C LEU A 90 16.00 -17.50 35.22
N ILE A 91 15.77 -16.18 35.14
CA ILE A 91 15.06 -15.55 34.02
C ILE A 91 15.81 -15.82 32.71
N GLU A 92 17.12 -15.62 32.69
CA GLU A 92 17.98 -15.89 31.51
C GLU A 92 17.87 -17.36 31.05
N ILE A 93 17.96 -18.29 32.01
CA ILE A 93 17.80 -19.73 31.72
C ILE A 93 16.41 -20.03 31.13
N LEU A 94 15.35 -19.43 31.69
CA LEU A 94 13.99 -19.64 31.22
C LEU A 94 13.78 -19.04 29.81
N GLN A 95 14.29 -17.84 29.54
CA GLN A 95 14.22 -17.21 28.22
C GLN A 95 14.94 -18.05 27.16
N TYR A 96 16.12 -18.59 27.49
CA TYR A 96 16.87 -19.50 26.63
C TYR A 96 16.10 -20.79 26.35
N LEU A 97 15.57 -21.47 27.38
CA LEU A 97 14.83 -22.71 27.23
C LEU A 97 13.51 -22.53 26.46
N MET A 98 12.85 -21.39 26.64
CA MET A 98 11.55 -21.09 26.01
C MET A 98 11.68 -20.58 24.57
N HIS A 99 12.89 -20.45 24.02
CA HIS A 99 13.15 -20.02 22.64
C HIS A 99 12.43 -18.69 22.28
N VAL A 100 12.37 -17.76 23.23
CA VAL A 100 11.59 -16.49 23.15
C VAL A 100 12.21 -15.47 22.16
N GLY A 101 13.21 -15.89 21.38
CA GLY A 101 13.93 -15.05 20.42
C GLY A 101 14.96 -14.12 21.05
N ARG A 102 15.37 -14.38 22.29
CA ARG A 102 16.39 -13.64 23.04
C ARG A 102 17.61 -14.53 23.29
N GLN A 103 18.82 -13.98 23.19
CA GLN A 103 20.03 -14.67 23.62
C GLN A 103 20.34 -14.27 25.06
N ALA A 104 20.90 -15.18 25.84
CA ALA A 104 21.31 -14.86 27.21
C ALA A 104 22.48 -13.87 27.17
N GLU A 105 22.26 -12.64 27.61
CA GLU A 105 23.26 -11.59 27.58
C GLU A 105 23.87 -11.38 28.97
N TRP A 106 25.18 -11.54 29.08
CA TRP A 106 25.91 -11.32 30.34
C TRP A 106 25.78 -9.88 30.87
N SER A 107 25.48 -8.93 29.97
CA SER A 107 25.18 -7.53 30.28
C SER A 107 23.94 -7.38 31.15
N ASP A 108 22.89 -8.17 30.90
CA ASP A 108 21.62 -8.06 31.63
C ASP A 108 21.74 -8.60 33.05
N LEU A 109 22.43 -9.72 33.23
CA LEU A 109 22.79 -10.22 34.57
C LEU A 109 23.68 -9.21 35.32
N GLY A 110 24.56 -8.51 34.60
CA GLY A 110 25.35 -7.40 35.13
C GLY A 110 24.51 -6.21 35.57
N GLY A 111 23.53 -5.81 34.74
CA GLY A 111 22.56 -4.75 35.01
C GLY A 111 21.71 -5.04 36.24
N ASP A 112 21.14 -6.24 36.33
CA ASP A 112 20.34 -6.72 37.46
C ASP A 112 21.11 -6.61 38.78
N SER A 113 22.35 -7.11 38.76
CA SER A 113 23.26 -7.12 39.91
C SER A 113 23.62 -5.71 40.36
N LEU A 114 23.93 -4.83 39.40
CA LEU A 114 24.30 -3.44 39.65
C LEU A 114 23.12 -2.65 40.22
N GLY A 115 21.93 -2.78 39.63
CA GLY A 115 20.70 -2.14 40.08
C GLY A 115 20.33 -2.54 41.51
N ALA A 116 20.37 -3.85 41.81
CA ALA A 116 20.13 -4.36 43.15
C ALA A 116 21.16 -3.85 44.17
N ALA A 117 22.45 -3.85 43.82
CA ALA A 117 23.52 -3.39 44.71
C ALA A 117 23.40 -1.89 45.04
N LEU A 118 23.19 -1.03 44.03
CA LEU A 118 23.01 0.41 44.21
C LEU A 118 21.80 0.72 45.08
N ALA A 119 20.67 0.06 44.80
CA ALA A 119 19.45 0.20 45.59
C ALA A 119 19.67 -0.17 47.06
N LEU A 120 20.36 -1.29 47.32
CA LEU A 120 20.67 -1.76 48.67
C LEU A 120 21.64 -0.84 49.41
N LEU A 121 22.64 -0.26 48.75
CA LEU A 121 23.52 0.75 49.33
C LEU A 121 22.73 1.97 49.79
N LEU A 122 21.81 2.46 48.96
CA LEU A 122 20.94 3.61 49.28
C LEU A 122 20.04 3.32 50.49
N VAL A 123 19.33 2.19 50.51
CA VAL A 123 18.37 1.90 51.60
C VAL A 123 19.05 1.44 52.89
N SER A 124 20.19 0.74 52.80
CA SER A 124 20.92 0.29 53.99
C SER A 124 21.70 1.41 54.68
N GLY A 125 22.26 2.35 53.91
CA GLY A 125 22.95 3.54 54.43
C GLY A 125 22.00 4.55 55.08
N GLY A 126 20.79 4.70 54.54
CA GLY A 126 19.78 5.63 55.07
C GLY A 126 18.92 5.09 56.22
N TRP A 127 18.86 3.78 56.45
CA TRP A 127 17.81 3.14 57.26
C TRP A 127 17.56 3.73 58.65
N ARG A 128 18.63 4.05 59.40
CA ARG A 128 18.52 4.63 60.75
C ARG A 128 17.91 6.04 60.73
N TRP A 129 18.15 6.80 59.67
CA TRP A 129 17.54 8.11 59.45
C TRP A 129 16.06 7.97 59.07
N TRP A 130 15.73 6.99 58.22
CA TRP A 130 14.37 6.72 57.75
C TRP A 130 13.43 6.23 58.87
N GLN A 131 13.92 5.38 59.79
CA GLN A 131 13.14 4.93 60.95
C GLN A 131 12.79 6.05 61.92
N ARG A 132 13.66 7.05 62.11
CA ARG A 132 13.44 8.17 63.05
C ARG A 132 12.34 9.13 62.61
N ARG A 133 12.12 9.31 61.30
CA ARG A 133 11.12 10.25 60.77
C ARG A 133 9.74 9.65 60.47
N ARG A 134 9.52 8.34 60.68
CA ARG A 134 8.29 7.63 60.28
C ARG A 134 7.88 7.81 58.79
N LEU A 135 8.81 8.24 57.92
CA LEU A 135 8.56 8.50 56.49
C LEU A 135 8.79 7.27 55.60
N ALA A 136 9.04 6.09 56.19
CA ALA A 136 9.77 5.03 55.49
C ALA A 136 8.99 4.27 54.41
N THR A 137 7.67 4.36 54.37
CA THR A 137 6.85 3.61 53.41
C THR A 137 6.25 4.46 52.29
N PRO A 138 5.62 5.63 52.54
CA PRO A 138 4.94 6.34 51.45
C PRO A 138 5.89 7.09 50.51
N LEU A 139 7.01 7.64 51.01
CA LEU A 139 7.93 8.44 50.17
C LEU A 139 8.81 7.58 49.26
N LEU A 140 9.18 6.37 49.70
CA LEU A 140 9.94 5.40 48.89
C LEU A 140 9.05 4.81 47.79
N LEU A 141 7.79 4.50 48.10
CA LEU A 141 6.78 4.09 47.12
C LEU A 141 6.48 5.19 46.10
N LEU A 142 6.41 6.45 46.55
CA LEU A 142 6.21 7.60 45.67
C LEU A 142 7.41 7.83 44.73
N LEU A 143 8.64 7.71 45.21
CA LEU A 143 9.85 7.83 44.38
C LEU A 143 10.02 6.66 43.39
N LEU A 144 9.60 5.45 43.78
CA LEU A 144 9.58 4.29 42.88
C LEU A 144 8.46 4.37 41.82
N LEU A 145 7.30 4.93 42.18
CA LEU A 145 6.20 5.21 41.25
C LEU A 145 6.50 6.40 40.31
N LEU A 146 7.23 7.42 40.79
CA LEU A 146 7.69 8.55 39.98
C LEU A 146 8.85 8.16 39.07
N GLY A 147 9.74 7.26 39.53
CA GLY A 147 10.80 6.67 38.71
C GLY A 147 10.24 5.83 37.57
N SER A 148 9.19 5.04 37.79
CA SER A 148 8.56 4.24 36.72
C SER A 148 7.68 5.05 35.77
N SER A 149 7.13 6.18 36.20
CA SER A 149 6.33 7.06 35.33
C SER A 149 7.18 8.00 34.43
N LEU A 150 8.46 8.22 34.75
CA LEU A 150 9.41 8.92 33.87
C LEU A 150 9.91 8.06 32.69
N PHE A 151 9.78 6.73 32.76
CA PHE A 151 10.09 5.83 31.63
C PHE A 151 8.87 5.46 30.77
N PHE A 152 7.67 5.85 31.20
CA PHE A 152 6.40 5.64 30.50
C PHE A 152 5.73 6.94 30.05
N ALA A 153 6.49 8.02 29.88
CA ALA A 153 6.02 9.07 28.99
C ALA A 153 5.93 8.44 27.59
N PRO A 154 4.74 8.36 26.95
CA PRO A 154 4.72 8.14 25.52
C PRO A 154 5.36 9.40 24.94
N ALA A 155 6.65 9.35 24.65
CA ALA A 155 7.17 10.17 23.58
C ALA A 155 6.18 9.97 22.43
N ALA A 156 5.61 11.05 21.93
CA ALA A 156 4.68 11.05 20.81
C ALA A 156 5.37 10.36 19.62
N ARG A 157 5.32 9.02 19.60
CA ARG A 157 5.87 8.20 18.55
C ARG A 157 4.91 8.41 17.40
N ALA A 158 5.41 9.05 16.35
CA ALA A 158 4.80 9.05 15.04
C ALA A 158 4.19 7.67 14.79
N GLN A 159 2.87 7.59 14.80
CA GLN A 159 2.16 6.33 14.74
C GLN A 159 2.39 5.75 13.34
N MET A 160 3.09 4.62 13.25
CA MET A 160 3.35 3.95 11.98
C MET A 160 2.07 3.32 11.42
N PRO A 161 1.93 3.17 10.10
CA PRO A 161 0.78 2.49 9.52
C PRO A 161 0.82 1.00 9.88
N ASP A 162 -0.36 0.38 9.87
CA ASP A 162 -0.48 -1.08 10.02
C ASP A 162 -0.23 -1.73 8.65
N THR A 163 1.04 -2.01 8.36
CA THR A 163 1.45 -2.59 7.08
C THR A 163 0.83 -3.97 6.82
N ALA A 164 0.51 -4.73 7.88
CA ALA A 164 -0.19 -6.01 7.74
C ALA A 164 -1.64 -5.81 7.29
N ARG A 165 -2.33 -4.79 7.83
CA ARG A 165 -3.67 -4.41 7.36
C ARG A 165 -3.65 -3.85 5.94
N ALA A 166 -2.67 -3.01 5.61
CA ALA A 166 -2.48 -2.52 4.25
C ALA A 166 -2.29 -3.68 3.26
N ARG A 167 -1.43 -4.66 3.57
CA ARG A 167 -1.24 -5.87 2.76
C ARG A 167 -2.53 -6.65 2.58
N ARG A 168 -3.30 -6.89 3.64
CA ARG A 168 -4.62 -7.56 3.55
C ARG A 168 -5.60 -6.79 2.67
N THR A 169 -5.61 -5.47 2.74
CA THR A 169 -6.44 -4.63 1.86
C THR A 169 -6.03 -4.76 0.40
N ILE A 170 -4.72 -4.78 0.11
CA ILE A 170 -4.21 -4.99 -1.25
C ILE A 170 -4.62 -6.38 -1.76
N GLU A 171 -4.42 -7.42 -0.95
CA GLU A 171 -4.78 -8.80 -1.30
C GLU A 171 -6.28 -8.96 -1.57
N GLU A 172 -7.13 -8.33 -0.75
CA GLU A 172 -8.58 -8.35 -0.96
C GLU A 172 -8.98 -7.61 -2.24
N LEU A 173 -8.44 -6.41 -2.47
CA LEU A 173 -8.75 -5.60 -3.65
C LEU A 173 -8.26 -6.26 -4.95
N ALA A 174 -7.15 -7.00 -4.88
CA ALA A 174 -6.58 -7.76 -5.99
C ALA A 174 -7.03 -9.24 -6.00
N ALA A 175 -8.08 -9.58 -5.26
CA ALA A 175 -8.60 -10.94 -5.22
C ALA A 175 -9.41 -11.24 -6.49
N PRO A 176 -9.35 -12.48 -7.02
CA PRO A 176 -10.17 -12.90 -8.17
C PRO A 176 -11.68 -12.65 -7.99
N ALA A 177 -12.17 -12.69 -6.74
CA ALA A 177 -13.56 -12.42 -6.38
C ALA A 177 -14.03 -10.99 -6.72
N LEU A 178 -13.11 -10.04 -6.92
CA LEU A 178 -13.44 -8.67 -7.34
C LEU A 178 -13.24 -8.45 -8.83
N HIS A 179 -13.00 -9.51 -9.61
CA HIS A 179 -12.95 -9.46 -11.09
C HIS A 179 -12.05 -8.35 -11.65
N GLY A 180 -10.92 -8.08 -10.97
CA GLY A 180 -9.92 -7.09 -11.38
C GLY A 180 -10.43 -5.66 -11.25
N ARG A 181 -11.50 -5.45 -10.47
CA ARG A 181 -12.14 -4.15 -10.21
C ARG A 181 -12.53 -3.39 -11.47
N GLY A 182 -12.85 -4.12 -12.54
CA GLY A 182 -13.35 -3.55 -13.79
C GLY A 182 -14.85 -3.76 -14.00
N TYR A 183 -15.29 -3.54 -15.23
CA TYR A 183 -16.71 -3.41 -15.62
C TYR A 183 -17.36 -4.73 -16.08
N VAL A 184 -16.57 -5.80 -16.14
CA VAL A 184 -17.05 -7.18 -16.34
C VAL A 184 -17.47 -7.73 -14.97
N GLN A 185 -18.67 -8.32 -14.90
CA GLN A 185 -19.24 -8.89 -13.67
C GLN A 185 -19.39 -7.89 -12.48
N GLY A 186 -19.26 -6.57 -12.73
CA GLY A 186 -19.41 -5.55 -11.71
C GLY A 186 -18.29 -5.56 -10.65
N GLY A 187 -17.07 -5.92 -11.04
CA GLY A 187 -15.91 -5.95 -10.14
C GLY A 187 -15.67 -4.64 -9.40
N GLU A 188 -15.82 -3.50 -10.08
CA GLU A 188 -15.69 -2.18 -9.48
C GLU A 188 -16.78 -1.94 -8.40
N HIS A 189 -18.03 -2.34 -8.64
CA HIS A 189 -19.09 -2.20 -7.63
C HIS A 189 -18.83 -3.06 -6.40
N ALA A 190 -18.26 -4.26 -6.58
CA ALA A 190 -17.87 -5.14 -5.48
C ALA A 190 -16.75 -4.50 -4.64
N ALA A 191 -15.73 -3.93 -5.30
CA ALA A 191 -14.69 -3.15 -4.63
C ALA A 191 -15.26 -1.94 -3.88
N ALA A 192 -16.16 -1.19 -4.49
CA ALA A 192 -16.82 -0.06 -3.85
C ALA A 192 -17.63 -0.47 -2.61
N ALA A 193 -18.32 -1.62 -2.65
CA ALA A 193 -19.04 -2.16 -1.51
C ALA A 193 -18.09 -2.52 -0.35
N TYR A 194 -16.98 -3.19 -0.65
CA TYR A 194 -15.92 -3.47 0.32
C TYR A 194 -15.39 -2.18 0.97
N LEU A 195 -15.03 -1.18 0.16
CA LEU A 195 -14.44 0.08 0.60
C LEU A 195 -15.39 0.91 1.46
N ARG A 196 -16.69 0.97 1.12
CA ARG A 196 -17.70 1.58 2.00
C ARG A 196 -17.76 0.91 3.37
N GLY A 197 -17.66 -0.43 3.39
CA GLY A 197 -17.55 -1.20 4.63
C GLY A 197 -16.32 -0.80 5.45
N ARG A 198 -15.16 -0.70 4.79
CA ARG A 198 -13.89 -0.28 5.43
C ARG A 198 -13.96 1.13 5.99
N LEU A 199 -14.42 2.11 5.21
CA LEU A 199 -14.57 3.50 5.67
C LEU A 199 -15.44 3.61 6.92
N ARG A 200 -16.59 2.90 6.95
CA ARG A 200 -17.46 2.82 8.13
C ARG A 200 -16.76 2.21 9.34
N GLN A 201 -16.04 1.11 9.15
CA GLN A 201 -15.30 0.43 10.22
C GLN A 201 -14.20 1.30 10.81
N LEU A 202 -13.58 2.15 10.00
CA LEU A 202 -12.53 3.07 10.43
C LEU A 202 -13.09 4.32 11.15
N GLY A 203 -14.41 4.55 11.13
CA GLY A 203 -15.03 5.72 11.76
C GLY A 203 -14.92 7.01 10.94
N ALA A 204 -14.49 6.93 9.68
CA ALA A 204 -14.54 8.07 8.77
C ALA A 204 -16.01 8.37 8.41
N GLY A 205 -16.45 9.62 8.55
CA GLY A 205 -17.83 10.00 8.29
C GLY A 205 -18.15 10.03 6.78
N PRO A 206 -19.41 9.82 6.36
CA PRO A 206 -19.79 9.97 4.97
C PRO A 206 -19.79 11.45 4.54
N LEU A 207 -19.15 11.76 3.40
CA LEU A 207 -19.25 13.09 2.78
C LEU A 207 -20.46 13.20 1.84
N ALA A 208 -20.95 12.07 1.33
CA ALA A 208 -22.15 11.95 0.51
C ALA A 208 -23.07 10.84 1.06
N PRO A 209 -24.36 10.81 0.72
CA PRO A 209 -25.26 9.72 1.11
C PRO A 209 -24.66 8.35 0.80
N GLY A 210 -24.54 7.50 1.83
CA GLY A 210 -23.93 6.18 1.68
C GLY A 210 -22.48 6.19 1.18
N TYR A 211 -21.74 7.28 1.40
CA TYR A 211 -20.39 7.52 0.89
C TYR A 211 -20.30 7.65 -0.63
N THR A 212 -21.41 7.71 -1.37
CA THR A 212 -21.40 7.48 -2.83
C THR A 212 -21.75 8.75 -3.60
N GLN A 213 -20.99 9.05 -4.65
CA GLN A 213 -21.32 10.04 -5.68
C GLN A 213 -21.45 9.32 -7.04
N PRO A 214 -22.68 9.06 -7.51
CA PRO A 214 -22.91 8.29 -8.73
C PRO A 214 -22.65 9.12 -10.00
N PHE A 215 -22.22 8.45 -11.06
CA PHE A 215 -22.09 9.00 -12.41
C PHE A 215 -22.16 7.88 -13.46
N THR A 216 -22.12 8.24 -14.74
CA THR A 216 -22.12 7.28 -15.85
C THR A 216 -20.90 7.42 -16.75
N LEU A 217 -20.57 6.33 -17.43
CA LEU A 217 -19.63 6.33 -18.56
C LEU A 217 -20.08 5.34 -19.63
N ASP A 218 -19.61 5.57 -20.85
CA ASP A 218 -19.55 4.52 -21.86
C ASP A 218 -18.27 3.71 -21.65
N VAL A 219 -18.34 2.39 -21.79
CA VAL A 219 -17.18 1.52 -21.60
C VAL A 219 -17.28 0.25 -22.45
N ASN A 220 -16.20 -0.06 -23.18
CA ASN A 220 -16.08 -1.29 -23.93
C ASN A 220 -15.53 -2.42 -23.04
N THR A 221 -16.16 -3.59 -23.09
CA THR A 221 -15.85 -4.72 -22.22
C THR A 221 -15.72 -6.02 -23.00
N PHE A 222 -15.08 -7.03 -22.41
CA PHE A 222 -14.85 -8.34 -23.03
C PHE A 222 -15.32 -9.47 -22.09
N PRO A 223 -16.64 -9.73 -21.99
CA PRO A 223 -17.18 -10.55 -20.90
C PRO A 223 -16.92 -12.06 -21.02
N GLU A 224 -16.78 -12.60 -22.24
CA GLU A 224 -16.87 -14.05 -22.48
C GLU A 224 -15.67 -14.60 -23.27
N LYS A 225 -15.76 -14.63 -24.61
CA LYS A 225 -14.68 -15.19 -25.44
C LYS A 225 -13.61 -14.15 -25.73
N LEU A 226 -12.36 -14.57 -25.52
CA LEU A 226 -11.17 -13.95 -26.09
C LEU A 226 -10.25 -15.09 -26.55
N GLU A 227 -10.32 -15.44 -27.82
CA GLU A 227 -9.59 -16.58 -28.39
C GLU A 227 -8.78 -16.13 -29.61
N LEU A 228 -7.52 -16.57 -29.65
CA LEU A 228 -6.63 -16.38 -30.78
C LEU A 228 -5.86 -17.67 -31.06
N MET A 229 -6.00 -18.18 -32.28
CA MET A 229 -5.22 -19.31 -32.77
C MET A 229 -4.55 -18.95 -34.08
N ILE A 230 -3.24 -19.17 -34.15
CA ILE A 230 -2.42 -18.95 -35.35
C ILE A 230 -2.11 -20.30 -35.99
N ALA A 231 -2.24 -20.40 -37.31
CA ALA A 231 -1.90 -21.61 -38.06
C ALA A 231 -0.99 -21.31 -39.25
N SER A 232 -0.12 -22.27 -39.58
CA SER A 232 0.79 -22.21 -40.73
C SER A 232 0.20 -22.79 -42.03
N ALA A 233 -1.05 -23.27 -41.99
CA ALA A 233 -1.75 -23.85 -43.12
C ALA A 233 -3.27 -23.62 -43.02
N PRO A 234 -3.99 -23.52 -44.16
CA PRO A 234 -5.42 -23.17 -44.20
C PRO A 234 -6.35 -24.20 -43.53
N GLY A 235 -5.83 -25.37 -43.14
CA GLY A 235 -6.58 -26.46 -42.50
C GLY A 235 -6.66 -26.39 -40.98
N PHE A 236 -5.83 -25.59 -40.30
CA PHE A 236 -5.77 -25.50 -38.81
C PHE A 236 -5.74 -26.88 -38.14
N LYS A 237 -4.98 -27.81 -38.74
CA LYS A 237 -4.73 -29.11 -38.11
C LYS A 237 -3.95 -28.86 -36.80
N PRO A 238 -4.24 -29.57 -35.71
CA PRO A 238 -3.62 -29.32 -34.39
C PRO A 238 -2.09 -29.23 -34.42
N ALA A 239 -1.42 -30.09 -35.21
CA ALA A 239 0.03 -30.10 -35.36
C ALA A 239 0.64 -28.87 -36.07
N ALA A 240 -0.21 -28.02 -36.67
CA ALA A 240 0.18 -26.84 -37.44
C ALA A 240 -0.46 -25.55 -36.91
N SER A 241 -1.08 -25.60 -35.73
CA SER A 241 -1.78 -24.50 -35.08
C SER A 241 -1.31 -24.29 -33.64
N GLN A 242 -1.18 -23.02 -33.25
CA GLN A 242 -0.81 -22.58 -31.91
C GLN A 242 -1.96 -21.73 -31.35
N ALA A 243 -2.58 -22.20 -30.27
CA ALA A 243 -3.47 -21.37 -29.47
C ALA A 243 -2.64 -20.46 -28.56
N LEU A 244 -2.99 -19.17 -28.50
CA LEU A 244 -2.35 -18.20 -27.61
C LEU A 244 -3.18 -18.02 -26.36
N VAL A 245 -2.53 -17.75 -25.24
CA VAL A 245 -3.17 -17.58 -23.92
C VAL A 245 -3.53 -16.10 -23.71
N PRO A 246 -4.81 -15.75 -23.49
CA PRO A 246 -5.23 -14.38 -23.16
C PRO A 246 -4.52 -13.84 -21.92
N GLY A 247 -4.14 -12.56 -21.92
CA GLY A 247 -3.43 -11.88 -20.84
C GLY A 247 -1.94 -12.21 -20.75
N ALA A 248 -1.52 -13.41 -21.16
CA ALA A 248 -0.13 -13.86 -21.11
C ALA A 248 0.60 -13.75 -22.46
N ASP A 249 -0.07 -14.12 -23.55
CA ASP A 249 0.51 -14.09 -24.91
C ASP A 249 -0.10 -12.97 -25.77
N PHE A 250 -1.35 -12.60 -25.51
CA PHE A 250 -2.07 -11.55 -26.22
C PHE A 250 -3.20 -10.95 -25.39
N ILE A 251 -3.65 -9.74 -25.75
CA ILE A 251 -4.85 -9.08 -25.21
C ILE A 251 -5.68 -8.47 -26.34
N ALA A 252 -6.94 -8.16 -26.08
CA ALA A 252 -7.70 -7.27 -26.94
C ALA A 252 -7.28 -5.83 -26.66
N ALA A 253 -7.12 -5.02 -27.71
CA ALA A 253 -7.00 -3.58 -27.54
C ALA A 253 -8.34 -3.05 -26.99
N ALA A 254 -8.30 -2.03 -26.13
CA ALA A 254 -9.46 -1.50 -25.41
C ALA A 254 -10.65 -1.14 -26.32
N THR A 255 -10.37 -0.68 -27.55
CA THR A 255 -11.39 -0.31 -28.55
C THR A 255 -11.85 -1.45 -29.45
N SER A 256 -11.32 -2.68 -29.30
CA SER A 256 -11.63 -3.79 -30.18
C SER A 256 -13.13 -4.09 -30.21
N GLY A 257 -13.66 -4.27 -31.42
CA GLY A 257 -15.02 -4.78 -31.64
C GLY A 257 -15.12 -6.29 -31.55
N PRO A 258 -16.36 -6.82 -31.60
CA PRO A 258 -16.61 -8.25 -31.61
C PRO A 258 -16.09 -8.87 -32.91
N ALA A 259 -15.73 -10.15 -32.85
CA ALA A 259 -15.21 -10.88 -34.00
C ALA A 259 -15.47 -12.38 -33.87
N ASP A 260 -15.81 -13.03 -34.98
CA ASP A 260 -15.77 -14.48 -35.13
C ASP A 260 -15.39 -14.78 -36.58
N PHE A 261 -14.10 -15.03 -36.81
CA PHE A 261 -13.62 -15.34 -38.16
C PHE A 261 -12.42 -16.27 -38.16
N ARG A 262 -12.23 -16.88 -39.32
CA ARG A 262 -11.04 -17.63 -39.71
C ARG A 262 -10.55 -17.10 -41.05
N ALA A 263 -9.37 -16.49 -41.09
CA ALA A 263 -8.87 -15.79 -42.26
C ALA A 263 -7.36 -15.92 -42.44
N SER A 264 -6.89 -15.68 -43.66
CA SER A 264 -5.46 -15.48 -43.93
C SER A 264 -5.01 -14.14 -43.35
N ILE A 265 -3.77 -14.05 -42.89
CA ILE A 265 -3.19 -12.83 -42.33
C ILE A 265 -2.37 -12.14 -43.41
N ILE A 266 -2.51 -10.83 -43.54
CA ILE A 266 -1.73 -10.02 -44.48
C ILE A 266 -0.70 -9.22 -43.67
N PRO A 267 0.61 -9.50 -43.82
CA PRO A 267 1.64 -8.63 -43.26
C PRO A 267 1.56 -7.22 -43.84
N LEU A 268 1.72 -6.20 -42.99
CA LEU A 268 1.87 -4.84 -43.46
C LEU A 268 3.15 -4.72 -44.30
N ASP A 269 3.00 -4.28 -45.55
CA ASP A 269 4.14 -4.00 -46.42
C ASP A 269 4.72 -2.63 -46.07
N THR A 270 5.96 -2.59 -45.60
CA THR A 270 6.60 -1.34 -45.16
C THR A 270 6.97 -0.40 -46.31
N VAL A 271 6.90 -0.85 -47.56
CA VAL A 271 7.13 -0.01 -48.75
C VAL A 271 6.15 1.16 -48.80
N ILE A 272 4.93 0.99 -48.28
CA ILE A 272 3.89 2.04 -48.26
C ILE A 272 4.31 3.31 -47.51
N PHE A 273 5.34 3.25 -46.66
CA PHE A 273 5.85 4.40 -45.93
C PHE A 273 6.90 5.20 -46.70
N HIS A 274 7.39 4.68 -47.83
CA HIS A 274 8.47 5.27 -48.61
C HIS A 274 8.10 5.51 -50.09
N ASP A 275 7.00 4.92 -50.55
CA ASP A 275 6.49 5.04 -51.91
C ASP A 275 5.01 5.47 -51.88
N SER A 276 4.73 6.65 -52.43
CA SER A 276 3.38 7.23 -52.45
C SER A 276 2.39 6.44 -53.31
N ASP A 277 2.85 5.87 -54.41
CA ASP A 277 2.01 5.11 -55.33
C ASP A 277 1.67 3.75 -54.70
N ALA A 278 2.66 3.11 -54.08
CA ALA A 278 2.44 1.90 -53.27
C ALA A 278 1.45 2.18 -52.13
N ALA A 279 1.56 3.33 -51.45
CA ALA A 279 0.65 3.72 -50.38
C ALA A 279 -0.79 3.94 -50.88
N GLN A 280 -0.97 4.58 -52.04
CA GLN A 280 -2.27 4.81 -52.65
C GLN A 280 -2.92 3.51 -53.14
N GLN A 281 -2.11 2.59 -53.67
CA GLN A 281 -2.57 1.29 -54.18
C GLN A 281 -2.74 0.23 -53.08
N TYR A 282 -2.21 0.45 -51.88
CA TYR A 282 -2.25 -0.53 -50.81
C TYR A 282 -3.69 -0.99 -50.49
N LEU A 283 -3.88 -2.32 -50.47
CA LEU A 283 -5.18 -2.99 -50.24
C LEU A 283 -6.25 -2.72 -51.31
N LEU A 284 -5.90 -2.11 -52.45
CA LEU A 284 -6.76 -2.12 -53.63
C LEU A 284 -6.58 -3.43 -54.41
N PRO A 285 -7.62 -3.90 -55.09
CA PRO A 285 -7.44 -4.91 -56.12
C PRO A 285 -6.50 -4.36 -57.21
N PRO A 286 -5.58 -5.18 -57.76
CA PRO A 286 -4.76 -4.77 -58.89
C PRO A 286 -5.64 -4.34 -60.08
N PRO A 287 -5.24 -3.33 -60.86
CA PRO A 287 -5.97 -2.91 -62.06
C PRO A 287 -6.20 -4.10 -63.00
N GLY A 288 -7.46 -4.36 -63.37
CA GLY A 288 -7.84 -5.45 -64.28
C GLY A 288 -7.92 -6.86 -63.66
N SER A 289 -7.67 -7.02 -62.35
CA SER A 289 -7.73 -8.33 -61.70
C SER A 289 -9.18 -8.77 -61.41
N LYS A 290 -9.51 -10.02 -61.75
CA LYS A 290 -10.71 -10.73 -61.23
C LYS A 290 -10.48 -11.30 -59.82
N VAL A 291 -9.29 -11.15 -59.26
CA VAL A 291 -8.92 -11.65 -57.93
C VAL A 291 -9.53 -10.72 -56.89
N ARG A 292 -10.43 -11.25 -56.06
CA ARG A 292 -10.86 -10.53 -54.86
C ARG A 292 -9.66 -10.46 -53.92
N ALA A 293 -9.04 -9.29 -53.78
CA ALA A 293 -8.20 -9.02 -52.62
C ALA A 293 -9.01 -9.43 -51.37
N CYS A 294 -8.38 -10.09 -50.39
CA CYS A 294 -9.09 -10.47 -49.18
C CYS A 294 -9.37 -9.19 -48.37
N LEU A 295 -10.49 -8.53 -48.68
CA LEU A 295 -10.91 -7.23 -48.13
C LEU A 295 -11.16 -7.32 -46.62
N THR A 296 -11.45 -8.53 -46.13
CA THR A 296 -11.76 -8.84 -44.73
C THR A 296 -10.60 -9.49 -43.97
N CYS A 297 -9.47 -9.77 -44.62
CA CYS A 297 -8.32 -10.39 -43.96
C CYS A 297 -7.66 -9.40 -42.98
N PRO A 298 -7.34 -9.84 -41.74
CA PRO A 298 -6.67 -9.00 -40.77
C PRO A 298 -5.24 -8.67 -41.21
N LEU A 299 -4.77 -7.52 -40.75
CA LEU A 299 -3.40 -7.04 -40.96
C LEU A 299 -2.52 -7.43 -39.78
N LEU A 300 -1.31 -7.90 -40.06
CA LEU A 300 -0.25 -8.04 -39.06
C LEU A 300 0.62 -6.79 -39.07
N LEU A 301 0.65 -6.10 -37.93
CA LEU A 301 1.44 -4.89 -37.71
C LEU A 301 2.53 -5.16 -36.68
N ARG A 302 3.57 -4.32 -36.69
CA ARG A 302 4.56 -4.27 -35.62
C ARG A 302 4.46 -2.93 -34.92
N ALA A 303 4.71 -2.89 -33.61
CA ALA A 303 4.66 -1.67 -32.81
C ALA A 303 5.44 -0.50 -33.44
N ARG A 304 6.62 -0.77 -34.01
CA ARG A 304 7.46 0.23 -34.70
C ARG A 304 6.79 0.89 -35.92
N ASP A 305 5.82 0.22 -36.54
CA ASP A 305 5.15 0.69 -37.75
C ASP A 305 3.82 1.42 -37.44
N GLN A 306 3.27 1.25 -36.23
CA GLN A 306 1.99 1.84 -35.84
C GLN A 306 2.01 3.37 -35.88
N ALA A 307 3.04 4.01 -35.31
CA ALA A 307 3.19 5.47 -35.34
C ALA A 307 3.36 6.02 -36.76
N ARG A 308 3.92 5.21 -37.67
CA ARG A 308 4.15 5.60 -39.07
C ARG A 308 2.86 5.61 -39.88
N LEU A 309 1.79 4.94 -39.43
CA LEU A 309 0.50 4.93 -40.12
C LEU A 309 -0.07 6.33 -40.32
N ALA A 310 0.20 7.25 -39.38
CA ALA A 310 -0.23 8.65 -39.47
C ALA A 310 0.40 9.42 -40.66
N SER A 311 1.52 8.92 -41.22
CA SER A 311 2.16 9.52 -42.40
C SER A 311 1.51 9.12 -43.72
N LEU A 312 0.63 8.12 -43.72
CA LEU A 312 0.00 7.62 -44.94
C LEU A 312 -1.14 8.53 -45.41
N PRO A 313 -1.53 8.48 -46.70
CA PRO A 313 -2.72 9.19 -47.17
C PRO A 313 -3.97 8.83 -46.35
N PRO A 314 -4.88 9.78 -46.04
CA PRO A 314 -6.07 9.51 -45.22
C PRO A 314 -6.94 8.35 -45.73
N THR A 315 -7.05 8.19 -47.05
CA THR A 315 -7.75 7.07 -47.68
C THR A 315 -7.09 5.72 -47.37
N THR A 316 -5.76 5.66 -47.35
CA THR A 316 -5.00 4.48 -46.93
C THR A 316 -5.16 4.20 -45.45
N GLN A 317 -5.11 5.23 -44.59
CA GLN A 317 -5.36 5.10 -43.16
C GLN A 317 -6.74 4.51 -42.90
N ALA A 318 -7.78 5.02 -43.57
CA ALA A 318 -9.15 4.52 -43.43
C ALA A 318 -9.28 3.04 -43.86
N ARG A 319 -8.64 2.63 -44.96
CA ARG A 319 -8.63 1.22 -45.40
C ARG A 319 -7.93 0.29 -44.41
N ILE A 320 -6.84 0.73 -43.80
CA ILE A 320 -6.12 -0.02 -42.75
C ILE A 320 -6.97 -0.10 -41.47
N ALA A 321 -7.63 1.00 -41.10
CA ALA A 321 -8.47 1.07 -39.91
C ALA A 321 -9.77 0.26 -40.04
N ALA A 322 -10.29 0.08 -41.25
CA ALA A 322 -11.48 -0.74 -41.51
C ALA A 322 -11.23 -2.26 -41.36
N ARG A 323 -9.97 -2.68 -41.19
CA ARG A 323 -9.60 -4.10 -41.06
C ARG A 323 -9.33 -4.50 -39.61
N GLY A 324 -9.47 -5.80 -39.37
CA GLY A 324 -8.92 -6.41 -38.16
C GLY A 324 -7.41 -6.24 -38.10
N GLN A 325 -6.85 -6.06 -36.91
CA GLN A 325 -5.43 -5.82 -36.70
C GLN A 325 -4.87 -6.73 -35.61
N LEU A 326 -3.74 -7.35 -35.93
CA LEU A 326 -2.91 -8.14 -35.03
C LEU A 326 -1.60 -7.36 -34.86
N LEU A 327 -1.42 -6.71 -33.72
CA LEU A 327 -0.27 -5.86 -33.45
C LEU A 327 0.77 -6.62 -32.62
N LEU A 328 1.97 -6.78 -33.17
CA LEU A 328 3.10 -7.36 -32.43
C LEU A 328 3.75 -6.31 -31.54
N VAL A 329 3.74 -6.55 -30.24
CA VAL A 329 4.28 -5.68 -29.19
C VAL A 329 5.36 -6.40 -28.37
N PRO A 330 6.34 -5.67 -27.80
CA PRO A 330 7.35 -6.27 -26.92
C PRO A 330 6.80 -6.57 -25.51
N LYS A 331 5.76 -5.86 -25.07
CA LYS A 331 5.06 -6.00 -23.80
C LYS A 331 3.57 -5.77 -24.05
N LEU A 332 2.70 -6.53 -23.36
CA LEU A 332 1.26 -6.26 -23.33
C LEU A 332 0.97 -5.18 -22.28
N THR A 333 0.11 -4.22 -22.61
CA THR A 333 -0.30 -3.17 -21.67
C THR A 333 -1.78 -2.91 -21.92
N ALA A 334 -2.63 -3.42 -21.04
CA ALA A 334 -4.07 -3.29 -21.16
C ALA A 334 -4.53 -1.87 -20.82
N ASP A 335 -5.71 -1.52 -21.31
CA ASP A 335 -6.29 -0.18 -21.21
C ASP A 335 -7.82 -0.30 -21.27
N ILE A 336 -8.54 0.77 -20.94
CA ILE A 336 -10.00 0.87 -21.01
C ILE A 336 -10.39 1.98 -21.98
N ALA A 337 -11.40 1.73 -22.81
CA ALA A 337 -11.87 2.71 -23.77
C ALA A 337 -13.39 2.91 -23.68
N PRO A 338 -13.89 4.15 -23.84
CA PRO A 338 -15.31 4.46 -23.90
C PRO A 338 -15.90 4.23 -25.30
N ALA A 339 -15.16 3.61 -26.21
CA ALA A 339 -15.54 3.48 -27.60
C ALA A 339 -15.15 2.11 -28.15
N GLN A 340 -15.88 1.67 -29.18
CA GLN A 340 -15.65 0.39 -29.85
C GLN A 340 -15.56 0.62 -31.36
N VAL A 341 -14.56 0.03 -32.02
CA VAL A 341 -14.43 0.02 -33.49
C VAL A 341 -15.07 -1.25 -34.06
N PRO A 342 -15.61 -1.24 -35.29
CA PRO A 342 -16.25 -2.41 -35.89
C PRO A 342 -15.24 -3.41 -36.48
N ALA A 343 -14.13 -3.66 -35.77
CA ALA A 343 -13.07 -4.56 -36.18
C ALA A 343 -12.31 -5.14 -34.98
N ALA A 344 -11.81 -6.38 -35.12
CA ALA A 344 -10.93 -6.99 -34.12
C ALA A 344 -9.60 -6.24 -34.02
N ARG A 345 -9.17 -5.87 -32.82
CA ARG A 345 -7.86 -5.28 -32.55
C ARG A 345 -7.21 -6.06 -31.41
N LEU A 346 -6.11 -6.74 -31.70
CA LEU A 346 -5.39 -7.56 -30.73
C LEU A 346 -3.95 -7.10 -30.62
N GLU A 347 -3.42 -7.06 -29.41
CA GLU A 347 -2.00 -6.92 -29.13
C GLU A 347 -1.42 -8.27 -28.76
N ILE A 348 -0.28 -8.62 -29.32
CA ILE A 348 0.31 -9.95 -29.24
C ILE A 348 1.79 -9.81 -28.92
N LEU A 349 2.28 -10.56 -27.94
CA LEU A 349 3.70 -10.59 -27.65
C LEU A 349 4.47 -11.08 -28.87
N ALA A 350 5.38 -10.26 -29.38
CA ALA A 350 6.19 -10.57 -30.54
C ALA A 350 6.99 -11.88 -30.36
N ALA A 351 7.42 -12.17 -29.12
CA ALA A 351 8.13 -13.40 -28.76
C ALA A 351 7.26 -14.68 -28.86
N ARG A 352 5.93 -14.54 -28.85
CA ARG A 352 4.97 -15.64 -29.01
C ARG A 352 4.52 -15.83 -30.45
N TRP A 353 4.86 -14.89 -31.33
CA TRP A 353 4.54 -14.97 -32.73
C TRP A 353 5.45 -15.97 -33.46
N PRO A 354 4.91 -16.91 -34.25
CA PRO A 354 5.73 -17.89 -34.96
C PRO A 354 6.61 -17.22 -36.02
N ALA A 355 7.90 -17.56 -36.04
CA ALA A 355 8.85 -17.11 -37.06
C ALA A 355 8.34 -17.52 -38.45
N ALA A 356 8.08 -16.54 -39.31
CA ALA A 356 7.39 -16.78 -40.58
C ALA A 356 8.34 -17.32 -41.65
N THR A 357 8.08 -18.53 -42.14
CA THR A 357 8.57 -19.03 -43.45
C THR A 357 7.43 -19.30 -44.44
N ARG A 358 6.16 -19.12 -44.02
CA ARG A 358 4.94 -19.47 -44.78
C ARG A 358 3.75 -18.54 -44.48
N PRO A 359 2.70 -18.53 -45.32
CA PRO A 359 1.45 -17.80 -45.05
C PRO A 359 0.84 -18.24 -43.73
N GLN A 360 0.39 -17.27 -42.93
CA GLN A 360 -0.21 -17.53 -41.63
C GLN A 360 -1.71 -17.24 -41.68
N TYR A 361 -2.48 -18.01 -40.92
CA TYR A 361 -3.92 -17.90 -40.77
C TYR A 361 -4.25 -17.64 -39.31
N ALA A 362 -5.31 -16.88 -39.03
CA ALA A 362 -5.81 -16.64 -37.69
C ALA A 362 -7.26 -17.12 -37.57
N THR A 363 -7.57 -17.76 -36.46
CA THR A 363 -8.93 -17.84 -35.92
C THR A 363 -9.01 -16.87 -34.76
N VAL A 364 -9.98 -15.96 -34.81
CA VAL A 364 -10.20 -14.92 -33.80
C VAL A 364 -11.63 -15.00 -33.34
N ARG A 365 -11.85 -15.11 -32.03
CA ARG A 365 -13.17 -14.95 -31.40
C ARG A 365 -13.08 -13.95 -30.27
N ILE A 366 -13.86 -12.89 -30.37
CA ILE A 366 -13.92 -11.81 -29.39
C ILE A 366 -15.39 -11.50 -29.14
N ASP A 367 -15.84 -11.72 -27.91
CA ASP A 367 -17.12 -11.20 -27.44
C ASP A 367 -16.82 -9.83 -26.81
N ALA A 368 -17.00 -8.76 -27.58
CA ALA A 368 -16.84 -7.38 -27.10
C ALA A 368 -18.20 -6.69 -27.01
N GLU A 369 -18.42 -5.96 -25.92
CA GLU A 369 -19.68 -5.29 -25.61
C GLU A 369 -19.39 -3.84 -25.19
N LEU A 370 -19.86 -2.88 -26.00
CA LEU A 370 -19.89 -1.48 -25.62
C LEU A 370 -21.13 -1.23 -24.75
N LYS A 371 -20.91 -0.95 -23.48
CA LYS A 371 -21.96 -0.59 -22.53
C LYS A 371 -22.12 0.92 -22.54
N HIS A 372 -23.32 1.37 -22.87
CA HIS A 372 -23.69 2.79 -22.80
C HIS A 372 -24.27 3.13 -21.44
N ASP A 373 -24.02 4.35 -20.96
CA ASP A 373 -24.56 4.88 -19.71
C ASP A 373 -24.36 3.92 -18.51
N TYR A 374 -23.21 3.23 -18.47
CA TYR A 374 -22.85 2.32 -17.40
C TYR A 374 -22.78 3.09 -16.08
N GLN A 375 -23.59 2.69 -15.11
CA GLN A 375 -23.66 3.34 -13.80
C GLN A 375 -22.45 2.95 -12.97
N THR A 376 -21.75 3.94 -12.43
CA THR A 376 -20.62 3.74 -11.51
C THR A 376 -20.60 4.85 -10.46
N GLN A 377 -19.54 4.94 -9.65
CA GLN A 377 -19.48 5.88 -8.54
C GLN A 377 -18.08 6.29 -8.12
N ASN A 378 -17.98 7.47 -7.51
CA ASN A 378 -16.91 7.80 -6.59
C ASN A 378 -17.34 7.46 -5.15
N LEU A 379 -16.39 7.19 -4.28
CA LEU A 379 -16.61 7.16 -2.83
C LEU A 379 -15.98 8.36 -2.14
N ALA A 380 -16.68 8.91 -1.15
CA ALA A 380 -16.25 10.10 -0.44
C ALA A 380 -16.52 10.00 1.06
N ALA A 381 -15.45 10.14 1.85
CA ALA A 381 -15.48 10.18 3.30
C ALA A 381 -14.80 11.45 3.83
N ILE A 382 -15.11 11.80 5.08
CA ILE A 382 -14.58 12.99 5.75
C ILE A 382 -14.31 12.72 7.22
N VAL A 383 -13.15 13.20 7.69
CA VAL A 383 -12.86 13.42 9.10
C VAL A 383 -12.91 14.92 9.34
N ARG A 384 -13.79 15.37 10.24
CA ARG A 384 -13.97 16.80 10.54
C ARG A 384 -12.76 17.35 11.28
N GLY A 385 -12.28 18.51 10.86
CA GLY A 385 -11.20 19.22 11.54
C GLY A 385 -11.65 19.84 12.86
N LYS A 386 -10.70 20.04 13.78
CA LYS A 386 -10.92 20.63 15.11
C LYS A 386 -11.11 22.15 15.06
N THR A 387 -10.28 22.85 14.30
CA THR A 387 -10.17 24.32 14.38
C THR A 387 -10.74 25.04 13.17
N GLN A 388 -10.59 24.47 11.97
CA GLN A 388 -11.05 25.06 10.72
C GLN A 388 -11.79 24.01 9.87
N PRO A 389 -12.96 23.52 10.35
CA PRO A 389 -13.66 22.39 9.74
C PRO A 389 -14.19 22.65 8.33
N ASP A 390 -14.27 23.91 7.89
CA ASP A 390 -14.74 24.29 6.55
C ASP A 390 -13.59 24.56 5.56
N SER A 391 -12.35 24.21 5.92
CA SER A 391 -11.21 24.14 5.00
C SER A 391 -10.76 22.69 4.89
N PHE A 392 -10.35 22.28 3.69
CA PHE A 392 -10.20 20.87 3.36
C PHE A 392 -8.78 20.52 2.94
N LEU A 393 -8.25 19.45 3.50
CA LEU A 393 -7.15 18.68 2.94
C LEU A 393 -7.78 17.48 2.22
N VAL A 394 -7.31 17.15 1.02
CA VAL A 394 -7.90 16.08 0.22
C VAL A 394 -6.85 15.01 -0.04
N VAL A 395 -7.19 13.74 0.23
CA VAL A 395 -6.38 12.58 -0.13
C VAL A 395 -7.18 11.72 -1.10
N THR A 396 -6.58 11.38 -2.23
CA THR A 396 -7.26 10.64 -3.30
C THR A 396 -6.50 9.39 -3.72
N ALA A 397 -7.24 8.38 -4.17
CA ALA A 397 -6.73 7.19 -4.87
C ALA A 397 -7.87 6.67 -5.76
N HIS A 398 -7.60 6.00 -6.87
CA HIS A 398 -8.66 5.31 -7.60
C HIS A 398 -8.76 3.85 -7.16
N TYR A 399 -9.96 3.29 -7.21
CA TYR A 399 -10.23 1.93 -6.77
C TYR A 399 -10.57 0.98 -7.92
N ASP A 400 -10.90 1.48 -9.11
CA ASP A 400 -11.05 0.65 -10.29
C ASP A 400 -9.70 0.11 -10.79
N HIS A 401 -9.77 -0.87 -11.68
CA HIS A 401 -8.65 -1.33 -12.50
C HIS A 401 -9.20 -1.98 -13.77
N LEU A 402 -8.33 -2.60 -14.58
CA LEU A 402 -8.60 -3.08 -15.93
C LEU A 402 -9.59 -4.26 -16.01
N GLY A 403 -9.84 -4.96 -14.90
CA GLY A 403 -10.86 -5.99 -14.83
C GLY A 403 -10.48 -7.34 -15.44
N MET A 404 -11.38 -7.88 -16.26
CA MET A 404 -11.21 -9.14 -16.96
C MET A 404 -11.33 -8.95 -18.47
N MET A 405 -10.54 -9.74 -19.22
CA MET A 405 -10.69 -9.89 -20.66
C MET A 405 -10.97 -11.34 -21.02
N GLY A 406 -12.19 -11.60 -21.47
CA GLY A 406 -12.74 -12.94 -21.55
C GLY A 406 -12.78 -13.63 -20.19
N ARG A 407 -12.93 -14.96 -20.21
CA ARG A 407 -13.08 -15.77 -18.99
C ARG A 407 -11.81 -15.99 -18.17
N THR A 408 -10.63 -15.75 -18.75
CA THR A 408 -9.36 -16.23 -18.18
C THR A 408 -8.31 -15.15 -17.95
N ALA A 409 -8.27 -14.08 -18.76
CA ALA A 409 -7.34 -12.99 -18.52
C ALA A 409 -7.88 -12.09 -17.41
N TYR A 410 -7.18 -12.05 -16.30
CA TYR A 410 -7.54 -11.33 -15.08
C TYR A 410 -6.41 -10.39 -14.71
N PHE A 411 -6.73 -9.11 -14.50
CA PHE A 411 -5.79 -8.06 -14.14
C PHE A 411 -6.01 -7.69 -12.66
N PRO A 412 -5.11 -8.09 -11.74
CA PRO A 412 -5.36 -7.95 -10.30
C PRO A 412 -5.26 -6.50 -9.80
N GLY A 413 -4.39 -5.67 -10.39
CA GLY A 413 -4.22 -4.28 -10.00
C GLY A 413 -3.76 -4.10 -8.55
N ALA A 414 -2.76 -4.86 -8.12
CA ALA A 414 -2.29 -4.84 -6.74
C ALA A 414 -1.53 -3.54 -6.41
N ASN A 415 -0.57 -3.16 -7.25
CA ASN A 415 0.07 -1.87 -7.15
C ASN A 415 -0.87 -0.78 -7.68
N ASP A 416 -1.58 -1.08 -8.77
CA ASP A 416 -2.43 -0.17 -9.54
C ASP A 416 -3.93 -0.47 -9.37
N ASN A 417 -4.66 0.18 -8.48
CA ASN A 417 -4.17 1.05 -7.43
C ASN A 417 -4.67 0.62 -6.04
N ALA A 418 -4.74 -0.69 -5.82
CA ALA A 418 -5.07 -1.23 -4.50
C ALA A 418 -4.07 -0.76 -3.42
N SER A 419 -2.80 -0.51 -3.80
CA SER A 419 -1.77 -0.01 -2.90
C SER A 419 -1.99 1.45 -2.46
N GLY A 420 -2.39 2.35 -3.36
CA GLY A 420 -2.74 3.74 -3.02
C GLY A 420 -4.02 3.80 -2.18
N VAL A 421 -5.01 2.96 -2.51
CA VAL A 421 -6.23 2.78 -1.69
C VAL A 421 -5.88 2.31 -0.28
N ALA A 422 -4.96 1.36 -0.14
CA ALA A 422 -4.50 0.90 1.17
C ALA A 422 -3.86 2.04 1.98
N LEU A 423 -2.98 2.84 1.36
CA LEU A 423 -2.35 3.98 2.05
C LEU A 423 -3.38 5.05 2.46
N LEU A 424 -4.34 5.34 1.59
CA LEU A 424 -5.47 6.23 1.87
C LEU A 424 -6.29 5.73 3.08
N LEU A 425 -6.61 4.44 3.13
CA LEU A 425 -7.34 3.85 4.26
C LEU A 425 -6.53 3.89 5.56
N GLU A 426 -5.20 3.74 5.50
CA GLU A 426 -4.34 3.91 6.67
C GLU A 426 -4.36 5.37 7.18
N LEU A 427 -4.33 6.36 6.29
CA LEU A 427 -4.49 7.78 6.66
C LEU A 427 -5.87 8.04 7.25
N ALA A 428 -6.94 7.48 6.67
CA ALA A 428 -8.29 7.58 7.22
C ALA A 428 -8.38 6.98 8.63
N ALA A 429 -7.78 5.80 8.83
CA ALA A 429 -7.71 5.14 10.14
C ALA A 429 -6.91 5.95 11.17
N HIS A 430 -5.88 6.67 10.72
CA HIS A 430 -5.09 7.54 11.58
C HIS A 430 -5.89 8.76 12.03
N TYR A 431 -6.45 9.52 11.09
CA TYR A 431 -7.16 10.77 11.36
C TYR A 431 -8.50 10.58 12.06
N ALA A 432 -9.17 9.43 11.88
CA ALA A 432 -10.43 9.14 12.56
C ALA A 432 -10.29 8.99 14.09
N ARG A 433 -9.06 8.87 14.61
CA ARG A 433 -8.80 8.81 16.05
C ARG A 433 -8.91 10.20 16.69
N PRO A 434 -9.59 10.37 17.84
CA PRO A 434 -9.76 11.66 18.49
C PRO A 434 -8.43 12.40 18.78
N GLU A 435 -7.39 11.67 19.15
CA GLU A 435 -6.05 12.20 19.43
C GLU A 435 -5.34 12.76 18.19
N ASN A 436 -5.64 12.23 17.00
CA ASN A 436 -5.01 12.60 15.73
C ASN A 436 -5.90 13.51 14.87
N GLN A 437 -7.05 13.95 15.40
CA GLN A 437 -7.98 14.75 14.61
C GLN A 437 -7.31 16.07 14.16
N PRO A 438 -7.30 16.38 12.85
CA PRO A 438 -6.50 17.45 12.25
C PRO A 438 -7.11 18.84 12.45
N ALA A 439 -6.36 19.90 12.13
CA ALA A 439 -6.84 21.29 12.19
C ALA A 439 -7.93 21.58 11.14
N TYR A 440 -7.66 21.16 9.90
CA TYR A 440 -8.57 21.19 8.76
C TYR A 440 -9.36 19.89 8.65
N SER A 441 -10.51 19.90 7.96
CA SER A 441 -11.18 18.64 7.63
C SER A 441 -10.37 17.87 6.59
N VAL A 442 -10.20 16.57 6.77
CA VAL A 442 -9.56 15.70 5.77
C VAL A 442 -10.63 14.94 5.03
N VAL A 443 -10.65 15.10 3.71
CA VAL A 443 -11.56 14.42 2.79
C VAL A 443 -10.80 13.31 2.10
N PHE A 444 -11.36 12.11 2.12
CA PHE A 444 -10.84 10.94 1.44
C PHE A 444 -11.73 10.63 0.24
N LEU A 445 -11.19 10.73 -0.96
CA LEU A 445 -11.89 10.42 -2.21
C LEU A 445 -11.30 9.15 -2.83
N LEU A 446 -12.15 8.16 -3.08
CA LEU A 446 -11.81 6.97 -3.83
C LEU A 446 -12.51 7.07 -5.18
N PHE A 447 -11.77 7.35 -6.25
CA PHE A 447 -12.33 7.54 -7.59
C PHE A 447 -12.59 6.21 -8.28
N GLY A 448 -13.71 6.14 -9.00
CA GLY A 448 -13.93 5.09 -9.99
C GLY A 448 -13.63 5.62 -11.39
N ALA A 449 -13.42 4.71 -12.33
CA ALA A 449 -13.18 5.03 -13.74
C ALA A 449 -12.00 5.99 -13.97
N GLU A 450 -10.91 5.83 -13.22
CA GLU A 450 -9.63 6.48 -13.52
C GLU A 450 -9.05 5.90 -14.81
N GLU A 451 -9.06 4.57 -14.93
CA GLU A 451 -8.48 3.81 -16.05
C GLU A 451 -9.21 4.08 -17.37
N ALA A 452 -10.48 4.50 -17.28
CA ALA A 452 -11.29 4.90 -18.43
C ALA A 452 -11.05 6.36 -18.88
N GLY A 453 -10.07 7.06 -18.30
CA GLY A 453 -9.69 8.43 -18.66
C GLY A 453 -10.01 9.51 -17.63
N LEU A 454 -9.81 9.22 -16.34
CA LEU A 454 -10.03 10.12 -15.19
C LEU A 454 -11.50 10.54 -15.04
N VAL A 455 -12.45 9.67 -15.40
CA VAL A 455 -13.87 10.03 -15.49
C VAL A 455 -14.42 10.43 -14.12
N GLY A 456 -14.09 9.67 -13.07
CA GLY A 456 -14.55 9.94 -11.71
C GLY A 456 -14.06 11.27 -11.14
N SER A 457 -12.76 11.57 -11.27
CA SER A 457 -12.19 12.83 -10.78
C SER A 457 -12.65 14.05 -11.60
N ARG A 458 -12.81 13.90 -12.92
CA ARG A 458 -13.45 14.93 -13.77
C ARG A 458 -14.88 15.21 -13.34
N TYR A 459 -15.66 14.15 -13.06
CA TYR A 459 -17.02 14.29 -12.58
C TYR A 459 -17.07 15.02 -11.23
N PHE A 460 -16.18 14.67 -10.29
CA PHE A 460 -16.10 15.36 -9.01
C PHE A 460 -15.80 16.85 -9.16
N VAL A 461 -14.82 17.22 -9.99
CA VAL A 461 -14.47 18.63 -10.21
C VAL A 461 -15.64 19.42 -10.81
N ALA A 462 -16.42 18.80 -11.69
CA ALA A 462 -17.63 19.41 -12.25
C ALA A 462 -18.80 19.48 -11.24
N HIS A 463 -18.86 18.54 -10.29
CA HIS A 463 -19.95 18.42 -9.30
C HIS A 463 -19.36 18.26 -7.88
N PRO A 464 -18.67 19.27 -7.35
CA PRO A 464 -17.84 19.08 -6.17
C PRO A 464 -18.68 18.93 -4.91
N LEU A 465 -18.33 17.94 -4.06
CA LEU A 465 -18.96 17.73 -2.76
C LEU A 465 -18.46 18.70 -1.67
N VAL A 466 -17.31 19.34 -1.91
CA VAL A 466 -16.76 20.43 -1.11
C VAL A 466 -16.29 21.55 -2.03
N PRO A 467 -16.41 22.84 -1.67
CA PRO A 467 -16.01 23.93 -2.55
C PRO A 467 -14.52 23.84 -2.92
N LEU A 468 -14.20 23.73 -4.22
CA LEU A 468 -12.81 23.59 -4.70
C LEU A 468 -11.86 24.69 -4.16
N PRO A 469 -12.27 25.98 -4.11
CA PRO A 469 -11.40 27.04 -3.55
C PRO A 469 -11.10 26.91 -2.05
N ARG A 470 -11.79 26.02 -1.34
CA ARG A 470 -11.55 25.72 0.08
C ARG A 470 -10.64 24.50 0.30
N ILE A 471 -10.22 23.82 -0.77
CA ILE A 471 -9.21 22.77 -0.71
C ILE A 471 -7.84 23.45 -0.59
N LYS A 472 -7.16 23.25 0.54
CA LYS A 472 -5.83 23.80 0.82
C LYS A 472 -4.75 23.06 0.05
N PHE A 473 -4.87 21.75 -0.02
CA PHE A 473 -3.98 20.90 -0.79
C PHE A 473 -4.63 19.54 -1.06
N LEU A 474 -4.28 18.94 -2.19
CA LEU A 474 -4.66 17.57 -2.57
C LEU A 474 -3.41 16.69 -2.73
N ILE A 475 -3.44 15.50 -2.14
CA ILE A 475 -2.46 14.44 -2.38
C ILE A 475 -3.15 13.26 -3.04
N ASN A 476 -2.78 12.98 -4.29
CA ASN A 476 -3.20 11.78 -5.00
C ASN A 476 -2.16 10.67 -4.81
N LEU A 477 -2.63 9.49 -4.44
CA LEU A 477 -1.85 8.31 -4.11
C LEU A 477 -2.11 7.25 -5.16
N ASP A 478 -1.09 6.93 -5.94
CA ASP A 478 -1.19 5.93 -6.99
C ASP A 478 0.17 5.22 -7.21
N LEU A 479 0.17 3.89 -7.28
CA LEU A 479 1.35 3.01 -7.28
C LEU A 479 2.25 3.17 -6.03
N LEU A 480 1.75 2.79 -4.84
CA LEU A 480 2.41 2.89 -3.54
C LEU A 480 2.93 1.55 -2.97
N GLY A 481 2.94 0.49 -3.78
CA GLY A 481 3.28 -0.87 -3.38
C GLY A 481 4.78 -1.18 -3.27
N THR A 482 5.66 -0.27 -3.68
CA THR A 482 7.13 -0.44 -3.67
C THR A 482 7.80 0.71 -2.90
N GLY A 483 9.06 1.05 -3.20
CA GLY A 483 9.70 2.27 -2.69
C GLY A 483 11.18 2.17 -2.40
N GLU A 484 11.83 1.12 -2.88
CA GLU A 484 13.26 0.86 -2.78
C GLU A 484 14.08 2.03 -3.37
N ASP A 485 13.57 2.67 -4.43
CA ASP A 485 14.22 3.80 -5.11
C ASP A 485 13.59 5.16 -4.73
N GLY A 486 12.75 5.20 -3.69
CA GLY A 486 12.02 6.37 -3.25
C GLY A 486 10.75 6.66 -4.07
N ALA A 487 10.40 7.93 -4.25
CA ALA A 487 9.14 8.32 -4.90
C ALA A 487 9.30 9.49 -5.88
N THR A 488 8.35 9.58 -6.80
CA THR A 488 8.19 10.74 -7.69
C THR A 488 6.97 11.54 -7.31
N VAL A 489 7.12 12.87 -7.35
CA VAL A 489 6.07 13.84 -7.05
C VAL A 489 5.75 14.63 -8.33
N VAL A 490 4.66 14.26 -8.98
CA VAL A 490 4.09 15.02 -10.11
C VAL A 490 3.49 16.33 -9.58
N ASN A 491 3.58 17.39 -10.38
CA ASN A 491 3.41 18.79 -9.97
C ASN A 491 4.43 19.31 -8.96
N GLY A 492 5.44 18.54 -8.54
CA GLY A 492 6.51 19.02 -7.65
C GLY A 492 7.25 20.25 -8.22
N LYS A 493 7.48 20.31 -9.54
CA LYS A 493 8.06 21.48 -10.19
C LYS A 493 7.09 22.66 -10.31
N THR A 494 5.79 22.38 -10.32
CA THR A 494 4.71 23.39 -10.40
C THR A 494 4.53 24.10 -9.05
N TYR A 495 4.52 23.35 -7.95
CA TYR A 495 4.39 23.88 -6.59
C TYR A 495 5.71 23.75 -5.82
N ALA A 496 6.74 24.46 -6.29
CA ALA A 496 8.11 24.31 -5.80
C ALA A 496 8.26 24.53 -4.27
N ALA A 497 7.56 25.51 -3.69
CA ALA A 497 7.61 25.75 -2.25
C ALA A 497 7.02 24.59 -1.43
N ALA A 498 5.89 24.03 -1.88
CA ALA A 498 5.30 22.85 -1.25
C ALA A 498 6.19 21.62 -1.42
N TYR A 499 6.86 21.47 -2.57
CA TYR A 499 7.79 20.37 -2.82
C TYR A 499 9.07 20.48 -1.97
N GLN A 500 9.59 21.69 -1.78
CA GLN A 500 10.71 21.94 -0.86
C GLN A 500 10.35 21.55 0.57
N ARG A 501 9.14 21.91 1.03
CA ARG A 501 8.64 21.49 2.34
C ARG A 501 8.54 19.97 2.46
N LEU A 502 7.96 19.31 1.46
CA LEU A 502 7.85 17.85 1.41
C LEU A 502 9.23 17.19 1.46
N THR A 503 10.21 17.73 0.72
CA THR A 503 11.58 17.21 0.70
C THR A 503 12.28 17.42 2.05
N ALA A 504 12.11 18.57 2.69
CA ALA A 504 12.67 18.83 4.02
C ALA A 504 12.12 17.85 5.07
N LEU A 505 10.82 17.53 5.01
CA LEU A 505 10.21 16.49 5.86
C LEU A 505 10.79 15.10 5.56
N ASN A 506 10.95 14.75 4.29
CA ASN A 506 11.56 13.49 3.89
C ASN A 506 12.98 13.34 4.42
N ASP A 507 13.80 14.39 4.30
CA ASP A 507 15.20 14.38 4.72
C ASP A 507 15.33 14.37 6.24
N ALA A 508 14.49 15.10 6.96
CA ALA A 508 14.49 15.16 8.42
C ALA A 508 14.11 13.83 9.08
N HIS A 509 13.20 13.07 8.46
CA HIS A 509 12.67 11.83 9.02
C HIS A 509 13.14 10.57 8.29
N HIS A 510 13.93 10.72 7.22
CA HIS A 510 14.39 9.65 6.35
C HIS A 510 13.25 8.75 5.87
N TYR A 511 12.12 9.35 5.46
CA TYR A 511 10.92 8.59 5.09
C TYR A 511 11.15 7.71 3.86
N LEU A 512 11.68 8.29 2.78
CA LEU A 512 11.97 7.59 1.54
C LEU A 512 13.40 7.87 1.09
N PRO A 513 14.07 6.93 0.40
CA PRO A 513 15.45 7.08 -0.05
C PRO A 513 15.72 8.33 -0.87
N ARG A 514 14.75 8.74 -1.70
CA ARG A 514 14.85 9.92 -2.55
C ARG A 514 13.47 10.37 -3.03
N LEU A 515 13.27 11.69 -3.12
CA LEU A 515 12.16 12.28 -3.86
C LEU A 515 12.64 12.87 -5.18
N THR A 516 11.86 12.71 -6.25
CA THR A 516 12.10 13.39 -7.53
C THR A 516 10.87 14.17 -7.97
N ALA A 517 11.04 15.40 -8.45
CA ALA A 517 9.93 16.22 -8.94
C ALA A 517 9.71 16.09 -10.45
N ARG A 518 8.44 16.01 -10.85
CA ARG A 518 7.96 16.21 -12.23
C ARG A 518 7.11 17.49 -12.31
N GLY A 519 6.93 17.99 -13.54
CA GLY A 519 6.00 19.09 -13.81
C GLY A 519 4.56 18.62 -13.95
N ARG A 520 3.72 19.49 -14.49
CA ARG A 520 2.33 19.20 -14.87
C ARG A 520 2.24 18.03 -15.84
N ALA A 521 1.38 17.05 -15.54
CA ALA A 521 1.09 15.92 -16.41
C ALA A 521 -0.36 15.43 -16.19
N ALA A 522 -1.02 15.01 -17.28
CA ALA A 522 -2.39 14.49 -17.27
C ALA A 522 -2.39 12.97 -17.12
N ASN A 523 -1.89 12.48 -15.99
CA ASN A 523 -1.54 11.06 -15.83
C ASN A 523 -1.98 10.41 -14.51
N SER A 524 -2.89 11.04 -13.75
CA SER A 524 -3.66 10.45 -12.63
C SER A 524 -4.65 11.50 -12.09
N ASP A 525 -5.50 11.17 -11.13
CA ASP A 525 -6.66 11.96 -10.66
C ASP A 525 -6.36 13.35 -10.08
N HIS A 526 -5.11 13.65 -9.71
CA HIS A 526 -4.72 15.01 -9.32
C HIS A 526 -4.91 16.05 -10.45
N PHE A 527 -4.92 15.60 -11.71
CA PHE A 527 -4.85 16.49 -12.86
C PHE A 527 -6.11 17.36 -13.01
N PRO A 528 -7.35 16.83 -13.05
CA PRO A 528 -8.55 17.66 -13.14
C PRO A 528 -8.66 18.71 -12.02
N PHE A 529 -8.24 18.38 -10.81
CA PHE A 529 -8.21 19.32 -9.68
C PHE A 529 -7.20 20.44 -9.90
N SER A 530 -6.00 20.09 -10.36
CA SER A 530 -4.94 21.06 -10.69
C SER A 530 -5.39 22.04 -11.76
N GLU A 531 -6.09 21.54 -12.79
CA GLU A 531 -6.66 22.38 -13.86
C GLU A 531 -7.74 23.33 -13.35
N ALA A 532 -8.46 22.95 -12.29
CA ALA A 532 -9.45 23.79 -11.61
C ALA A 532 -8.83 24.73 -10.55
N GLY A 533 -7.50 24.82 -10.47
CA GLY A 533 -6.80 25.73 -9.56
C GLY A 533 -6.56 25.20 -8.15
N VAL A 534 -6.82 23.91 -7.88
CA VAL A 534 -6.53 23.28 -6.59
C VAL A 534 -5.04 22.90 -6.53
N PRO A 535 -4.29 23.33 -5.48
CA PRO A 535 -2.92 22.88 -5.28
C PRO A 535 -2.89 21.36 -5.05
N ALA A 536 -2.14 20.62 -5.88
CA ALA A 536 -2.17 19.17 -5.84
C ALA A 536 -0.84 18.54 -6.21
N PHE A 537 -0.50 17.45 -5.52
CA PHE A 537 0.54 16.50 -5.90
C PHE A 537 -0.06 15.15 -6.25
N PHE A 538 0.58 14.46 -7.19
CA PHE A 538 0.46 13.01 -7.34
C PHE A 538 1.79 12.37 -6.96
N ILE A 539 1.73 11.41 -6.04
CA ILE A 539 2.88 10.67 -5.51
C ILE A 539 2.77 9.20 -5.91
N TYR A 540 3.84 8.65 -6.50
CA TYR A 540 4.04 7.23 -6.75
C TYR A 540 5.42 6.76 -6.28
N THR A 541 5.51 5.56 -5.71
CA THR A 541 6.79 4.96 -5.32
C THR A 541 7.49 4.31 -6.51
N ARG A 542 8.81 4.12 -6.38
CA ARG A 542 9.68 3.56 -7.41
C ARG A 542 10.52 2.43 -6.84
N GLY A 543 11.02 1.58 -7.73
CA GLY A 543 11.74 0.37 -7.38
C GLY A 543 10.82 -0.84 -7.37
N GLY A 544 11.40 -2.03 -7.25
CA GLY A 544 10.65 -3.29 -7.18
C GLY A 544 9.97 -3.69 -8.49
N SER A 545 8.74 -4.20 -8.38
CA SER A 545 7.95 -4.73 -9.49
C SER A 545 7.83 -3.72 -10.65
N GLN A 546 7.95 -4.23 -11.89
CA GLN A 546 7.74 -3.47 -13.12
C GLN A 546 6.42 -3.84 -13.82
N ALA A 547 5.59 -4.66 -13.16
CA ALA A 547 4.27 -5.00 -13.63
C ALA A 547 3.39 -3.73 -13.60
N TYR A 548 2.77 -3.44 -14.74
CA TYR A 548 1.95 -2.25 -14.92
C TYR A 548 0.98 -2.54 -16.06
N HIS A 549 -0.32 -2.43 -15.77
CA HIS A 549 -1.41 -2.74 -16.69
C HIS A 549 -1.29 -4.14 -17.31
N ASP A 550 -0.85 -5.11 -16.52
CA ASP A 550 -0.67 -6.50 -16.94
C ASP A 550 -1.03 -7.48 -15.83
N VAL A 551 -1.16 -8.76 -16.18
CA VAL A 551 -1.61 -9.82 -15.27
C VAL A 551 -0.62 -10.13 -14.14
N HIS A 552 0.58 -9.54 -14.18
CA HIS A 552 1.63 -9.73 -13.18
C HIS A 552 1.60 -8.67 -12.07
N ASP A 553 0.70 -7.67 -12.13
CA ASP A 553 0.51 -6.72 -11.02
C ASP A 553 -0.22 -7.39 -9.85
N GLN A 554 0.52 -8.21 -9.10
CA GLN A 554 0.02 -9.11 -8.07
C GLN A 554 0.53 -8.73 -6.67
N PRO A 555 -0.24 -8.99 -5.59
CA PRO A 555 0.16 -8.61 -4.23
C PRO A 555 1.51 -9.20 -3.79
N ALA A 556 1.84 -10.41 -4.25
CA ALA A 556 3.09 -11.09 -3.94
C ALA A 556 4.32 -10.40 -4.55
N ALA A 557 4.14 -9.58 -5.59
CA ALA A 557 5.22 -8.82 -6.22
C ALA A 557 5.55 -7.52 -5.46
N LEU A 558 4.75 -7.14 -4.45
CA LEU A 558 4.87 -5.87 -3.74
C LEU A 558 5.66 -6.02 -2.45
N SER A 559 6.81 -5.34 -2.38
CA SER A 559 7.66 -5.31 -1.17
C SER A 559 7.07 -4.45 -0.05
N LEU A 560 6.28 -3.43 -0.40
CA LEU A 560 5.83 -2.35 0.49
C LEU A 560 6.99 -1.61 1.18
N ALA A 561 8.20 -1.65 0.60
CA ALA A 561 9.41 -1.11 1.22
C ALA A 561 9.28 0.38 1.60
N GLY A 562 8.68 1.19 0.72
CA GLY A 562 8.46 2.62 0.97
C GLY A 562 7.13 2.94 1.65
N PHE A 563 6.26 1.96 1.92
CA PHE A 563 4.87 2.22 2.31
C PHE A 563 4.76 3.01 3.62
N SER A 564 5.48 2.59 4.67
CA SER A 564 5.51 3.30 5.96
C SER A 564 6.12 4.70 5.85
N GLY A 565 7.13 4.85 4.98
CA GLY A 565 7.76 6.13 4.68
C GLY A 565 6.80 7.09 3.99
N ALA A 566 6.14 6.63 2.93
CA ALA A 566 5.13 7.40 2.20
C ALA A 566 3.98 7.83 3.12
N PHE A 567 3.50 6.93 4.00
CA PHE A 567 2.50 7.26 5.00
C PHE A 567 2.94 8.42 5.90
N GLY A 568 4.12 8.31 6.51
CA GLY A 568 4.64 9.33 7.43
C GLY A 568 4.86 10.66 6.74
N LEU A 569 5.43 10.63 5.53
CA LEU A 569 5.68 11.80 4.71
C LEU A 569 4.39 12.54 4.35
N VAL A 570 3.37 11.81 3.88
CA VAL A 570 2.07 12.40 3.52
C VAL A 570 1.37 12.97 4.76
N ARG A 571 1.33 12.23 5.87
CA ARG A 571 0.75 12.69 7.13
C ARG A 571 1.41 13.99 7.60
N ASP A 572 2.72 14.02 7.74
CA ASP A 572 3.43 15.18 8.30
C ASP A 572 3.40 16.39 7.36
N PHE A 573 3.34 16.15 6.05
CA PHE A 573 3.11 17.21 5.07
C PHE A 573 1.74 17.84 5.25
N LEU A 574 0.69 17.01 5.37
CA LEU A 574 -0.69 17.47 5.54
C LEU A 574 -0.91 18.17 6.89
N ASP A 575 -0.39 17.61 7.98
CA ASP A 575 -0.53 18.16 9.33
C ASP A 575 0.20 19.50 9.52
N GLY A 576 1.20 19.73 8.68
CA GLY A 576 1.96 20.97 8.72
C GLY A 576 1.30 22.13 7.97
N LEU A 577 0.36 21.88 7.06
CA LEU A 577 -0.33 22.93 6.29
C LEU A 577 -1.27 23.74 7.20
#